data_AF-A0A2V7CN52-F1
#
_entry.id   AF-A0A2V7CN52-F1
#
_cell.length_a   1.000
_cell.length_b   1.000
_cell.length_c   1.000
_cell.angle_alpha   90.00
_cell.angle_beta   90.00
_cell.angle_gamma   90.00
#
_symmetry.space_group_name_H-M   'P 1'
#
loop_
_entity.id
_entity.type
_entity.pdbx_description
1 polymer ?
#
loop_
_entity_poly.entity_id
_entity_poly.type
_entity_poly.pdbx_seq_one_letter_code
_entity_poly.pdbx_strand_id
1 'polypeptide(L)'
;MGLTDLGGDMLKESYGVRCPKCSQAIVDGDTVVWTGARIVHLDCRRPRALNFDEVAVLFAYCWDHAVAECVPCGRRYRQIELDSELLRCAKCGSALIDSIRAHLHDCGLLPPTIRRRVLEAYERSRILVKLAQQLSDGADVLAREVEARLHATREPHRVR
;
A
#
# COMPACT_ATOMS: atom_id res chain seq x y z
N MET A 1 48.38 11.43 -6.89
CA MET A 1 47.50 10.79 -7.90
C MET A 1 46.25 10.31 -7.18
N GLY A 2 45.11 10.91 -7.52
CA GLY A 2 43.76 10.33 -7.46
C GLY A 2 43.19 9.86 -6.11
N LEU A 3 42.68 10.78 -5.30
CA LEU A 3 41.63 10.49 -4.31
C LEU A 3 40.59 11.62 -4.41
N THR A 4 39.58 11.43 -5.26
CA THR A 4 38.24 12.05 -5.18
C THR A 4 37.42 11.57 -6.38
N ASP A 5 36.65 10.51 -6.23
CA ASP A 5 35.44 10.33 -7.03
C ASP A 5 34.45 9.38 -6.33
N LEU A 6 33.86 9.85 -5.23
CA LEU A 6 32.74 9.19 -4.55
C LEU A 6 31.80 10.28 -4.03
N GLY A 7 31.18 11.02 -4.95
CA GLY A 7 30.25 12.10 -4.56
C GLY A 7 29.13 12.39 -5.55
N GLY A 8 29.03 11.66 -6.68
CA GLY A 8 28.17 12.05 -7.79
C GLY A 8 26.91 11.21 -8.02
N ASP A 9 26.81 10.00 -7.48
CA ASP A 9 25.88 8.99 -8.04
C ASP A 9 24.85 8.40 -7.06
N MET A 10 24.69 8.97 -5.85
CA MET A 10 23.94 8.30 -4.78
C MET A 10 22.46 8.70 -4.59
N LEU A 11 21.86 9.59 -5.39
CA LEU A 11 20.51 10.11 -5.11
C LEU A 11 19.59 10.24 -6.34
N LYS A 12 19.65 9.26 -7.26
CA LYS A 12 18.61 9.06 -8.29
C LYS A 12 17.49 8.12 -7.86
N GLU A 13 17.25 7.97 -6.56
CA GLU A 13 16.05 7.28 -6.08
C GLU A 13 14.94 8.33 -5.92
N SER A 14 13.89 8.21 -6.72
CA SER A 14 12.59 8.77 -6.31
C SER A 14 12.18 8.03 -5.03
N TYR A 15 12.16 8.71 -3.89
CA TYR A 15 11.82 8.08 -2.62
C TYR A 15 10.30 8.02 -2.50
N GLY A 16 9.69 7.09 -3.25
CA GLY A 16 8.35 6.61 -2.93
C GLY A 16 8.30 6.18 -1.47
N VAL A 17 7.16 6.36 -0.82
CA VAL A 17 7.05 6.02 0.62
C VAL A 17 7.36 4.54 0.79
N ARG A 18 8.44 4.20 1.51
CA ARG A 18 8.81 2.81 1.77
C ARG A 18 8.36 2.40 3.17
N CYS A 19 7.92 1.16 3.29
CA CYS A 19 7.62 0.57 4.58
C CYS A 19 8.92 0.33 5.34
N PRO A 20 9.12 0.92 6.54
CA PRO A 20 10.35 0.76 7.32
C PRO A 20 10.55 -0.67 7.85
N LYS A 21 9.51 -1.52 7.83
CA LYS A 21 9.59 -2.90 8.31
C LYS A 21 10.08 -3.89 7.25
N CYS A 22 9.76 -3.65 5.98
CA CYS A 22 10.10 -4.58 4.89
C CYS A 22 10.79 -3.92 3.69
N SER A 23 11.02 -2.61 3.74
CA SER A 23 11.67 -1.79 2.71
C SER A 23 10.97 -1.74 1.35
N GLN A 24 9.84 -2.42 1.19
CA GLN A 24 9.00 -2.34 -0.01
C GLN A 24 8.33 -0.98 -0.12
N ALA A 25 8.11 -0.53 -1.36
CA ALA A 25 7.30 0.65 -1.61
C ALA A 25 5.87 0.41 -1.10
N ILE A 26 5.29 1.44 -0.48
CA ILE A 26 3.89 1.49 -0.12
C ILE A 26 3.15 2.14 -1.29
N VAL A 27 2.19 1.42 -1.85
CA VAL A 27 1.45 1.83 -3.04
C VAL A 27 -0.05 1.84 -2.80
N ASP A 28 -0.81 2.43 -3.72
CA ASP A 28 -2.27 2.43 -3.64
C ASP A 28 -2.84 1.00 -3.60
N GLY A 29 -3.86 0.81 -2.75
CA GLY A 29 -4.43 -0.51 -2.43
C GLY A 29 -3.69 -1.30 -1.36
N ASP A 30 -2.51 -0.86 -0.91
CA ASP A 30 -1.88 -1.43 0.28
C ASP A 30 -2.69 -1.09 1.52
N THR A 31 -2.77 -2.06 2.42
CA THR A 31 -3.39 -1.90 3.74
C THR A 31 -2.33 -1.49 4.73
N VAL A 32 -2.45 -0.26 5.22
CA VAL A 32 -1.45 0.40 6.05
C VAL A 32 -1.99 0.82 7.39
N VAL A 33 -1.10 0.99 8.36
CA VAL A 33 -1.40 1.58 9.67
C VAL A 33 -0.43 2.71 9.96
N TRP A 34 -0.92 3.73 10.67
CA TRP A 34 -0.09 4.82 11.16
C TRP A 34 0.54 4.43 12.51
N THR A 35 1.86 4.60 12.62
CA THR A 35 2.62 4.26 13.83
C THR A 35 2.87 5.46 14.76
N GLY A 36 2.29 6.63 14.46
CA GLY A 36 2.60 7.89 15.16
C GLY A 36 3.56 8.79 14.37
N ALA A 37 4.46 8.20 13.58
CA ALA A 37 5.45 8.95 12.79
C ALA A 37 5.51 8.56 11.31
N ARG A 38 5.19 7.30 10.97
CA ARG A 38 5.24 6.77 9.60
C ARG A 38 4.08 5.82 9.35
N ILE A 39 3.67 5.70 8.08
CA ILE A 39 2.82 4.59 7.65
C ILE A 39 3.66 3.33 7.45
N VAL A 40 3.09 2.18 7.81
CA VAL A 40 3.69 0.85 7.61
C VAL A 40 2.63 -0.09 7.04
N HIS A 41 3.03 -1.12 6.29
CA HIS A 41 2.11 -2.21 5.94
C HIS A 41 1.54 -2.85 7.21
N LEU A 42 0.24 -3.14 7.20
CA LEU A 42 -0.43 -3.90 8.26
C LEU A 42 0.19 -5.30 8.38
N ASP A 43 0.37 -5.97 7.24
CA ASP A 43 1.12 -7.22 7.11
C ASP A 43 2.16 -7.07 5.99
N CYS A 44 3.44 -7.04 6.34
CA CYS A 44 4.52 -6.91 5.36
C CYS A 44 4.65 -8.11 4.42
N ARG A 45 4.16 -9.30 4.82
CA ARG A 45 4.13 -10.47 3.94
C ARG A 45 3.00 -10.38 2.91
N ARG A 46 2.02 -9.51 3.18
CA ARG A 46 0.82 -9.30 2.37
C ARG A 46 0.43 -7.83 2.39
N PRO A 47 1.13 -6.98 1.61
CA PRO A 47 0.87 -5.55 1.55
C PRO A 47 -0.61 -5.19 1.36
N ARG A 48 -1.36 -6.01 0.62
CA ARG A 48 -2.79 -5.84 0.34
C ARG A 48 -3.74 -6.64 1.24
N ALA A 49 -3.26 -7.22 2.33
CA ALA A 49 -4.06 -8.03 3.27
C ALA A 49 -5.37 -7.35 3.66
N LEU A 50 -6.39 -8.14 4.00
CA LEU A 50 -7.62 -7.58 4.53
C LEU A 50 -7.35 -6.86 5.87
N ASN A 51 -7.96 -5.70 6.07
CA ASN A 51 -7.93 -5.00 7.35
C ASN A 51 -8.83 -5.69 8.38
N PHE A 52 -8.74 -5.28 9.65
CA PHE A 52 -9.50 -5.93 10.73
C PHE A 52 -11.02 -5.85 10.56
N ASP A 53 -11.55 -4.75 10.04
CA ASP A 53 -12.98 -4.62 9.77
C ASP A 53 -13.40 -5.54 8.60
N GLU A 54 -12.61 -5.62 7.53
CA GLU A 54 -12.84 -6.53 6.41
C GLU A 54 -12.85 -8.01 6.86
N VAL A 55 -11.86 -8.42 7.66
CA VAL A 55 -11.81 -9.78 8.21
C VAL A 55 -13.02 -10.05 9.10
N ALA A 56 -13.33 -9.16 10.06
CA ALA A 56 -14.46 -9.37 10.96
C ALA A 56 -15.78 -9.53 10.20
N VAL A 57 -16.01 -8.69 9.19
CA VAL A 57 -17.24 -8.73 8.38
C VAL A 57 -17.31 -9.98 7.51
N LEU A 58 -16.19 -10.38 6.89
CA LEU A 58 -16.10 -11.61 6.10
C LEU A 58 -16.57 -12.82 6.90
N PHE A 59 -16.12 -12.96 8.15
CA PHE A 59 -16.48 -14.07 9.02
C PHE A 59 -17.89 -13.95 9.61
N ALA A 60 -18.34 -12.75 9.97
CA ALA A 60 -19.62 -12.57 10.64
C ALA A 60 -20.82 -12.63 9.68
N TYR A 61 -20.67 -12.18 8.43
CA TYR A 61 -21.80 -11.99 7.51
C TYR A 61 -21.66 -12.71 6.17
N CYS A 62 -20.46 -13.11 5.76
CA CYS A 62 -20.21 -13.63 4.42
C CYS A 62 -19.73 -15.09 4.39
N TRP A 63 -20.16 -15.90 5.37
CA TRP A 63 -19.69 -17.27 5.52
C TRP A 63 -20.38 -18.28 4.57
N ASP A 64 -21.65 -18.04 4.18
CA ASP A 64 -22.47 -19.02 3.43
C ASP A 64 -22.66 -18.72 1.93
N HIS A 65 -21.91 -17.77 1.37
CA HIS A 65 -22.01 -17.45 -0.05
C HIS A 65 -20.64 -17.20 -0.69
N ALA A 66 -20.62 -17.16 -2.01
CA ALA A 66 -19.39 -16.92 -2.75
C ALA A 66 -18.87 -15.50 -2.48
N VAL A 67 -17.68 -15.42 -1.88
CA VAL A 67 -17.02 -14.17 -1.50
C VAL A 67 -15.87 -13.80 -2.43
N ALA A 68 -15.39 -14.75 -3.22
CA ALA A 68 -14.29 -14.51 -4.15
C ALA A 68 -14.51 -15.24 -5.46
N GLU A 69 -13.95 -14.69 -6.53
CA GLU A 69 -13.80 -15.34 -7.82
C GLU A 69 -12.35 -15.27 -8.25
N CYS A 70 -11.77 -16.42 -8.59
CA CYS A 70 -10.47 -16.47 -9.21
C CYS A 70 -10.61 -16.19 -10.71
N VAL A 71 -10.32 -14.96 -11.16
CA VAL A 71 -10.39 -14.58 -12.58
C VAL A 71 -9.68 -15.57 -13.52
N PRO A 72 -8.43 -16.03 -13.23
CA PRO A 72 -7.78 -17.03 -14.09
C PRO A 72 -8.47 -18.39 -14.20
N CYS A 73 -9.23 -18.79 -13.17
CA CYS A 73 -9.82 -20.13 -13.08
C CYS A 73 -11.34 -20.14 -13.29
N GLY A 74 -12.00 -18.98 -13.23
CA GLY A 74 -13.46 -18.84 -13.16
C GLY A 74 -14.11 -19.46 -11.93
N ARG A 75 -13.31 -19.93 -10.96
CA ARG A 75 -13.81 -20.63 -9.78
C ARG A 75 -14.20 -19.62 -8.70
N ARG A 76 -15.41 -19.79 -8.20
CA ARG A 76 -15.94 -19.04 -7.05
C ARG A 76 -15.63 -19.80 -5.76
N TYR A 77 -15.39 -19.05 -4.70
CA TYR A 77 -15.04 -19.58 -3.39
C TYR A 77 -15.93 -18.97 -2.32
N ARG A 78 -16.44 -19.82 -1.43
CA ARG A 78 -16.99 -19.41 -0.14
C ARG A 78 -15.86 -19.18 0.85
N GLN A 79 -16.14 -18.41 1.90
CA GLN A 79 -15.17 -18.12 2.95
C GLN A 79 -14.59 -19.42 3.56
N ILE A 80 -15.43 -20.42 3.82
CA ILE A 80 -15.02 -21.72 4.41
C ILE A 80 -14.10 -22.56 3.50
N GLU A 81 -14.10 -22.27 2.19
CA GLU A 81 -13.28 -22.98 1.19
C GLU A 81 -11.91 -22.32 1.00
N LEU A 82 -11.72 -21.14 1.59
CA LEU A 82 -10.46 -20.42 1.56
C LEU A 82 -9.64 -20.82 2.78
N ASP A 83 -8.41 -21.24 2.56
CA ASP A 83 -7.44 -21.34 3.65
C ASP A 83 -7.29 -19.94 4.27
N SER A 84 -7.71 -19.84 5.53
CA SER A 84 -7.67 -18.60 6.32
C SER A 84 -6.26 -18.00 6.36
N GLU A 85 -5.24 -18.85 6.23
CA GLU A 85 -3.87 -18.41 6.25
C GLU A 85 -3.40 -17.89 4.92
N LEU A 86 -4.05 -18.08 3.76
CA LEU A 86 -3.45 -17.65 2.48
C LEU A 86 -4.39 -16.91 1.54
N LEU A 87 -5.73 -17.03 1.67
CA LEU A 87 -6.72 -16.39 0.79
C LEU A 87 -6.31 -16.47 -0.70
N ARG A 88 -5.90 -17.67 -1.12
CA ARG A 88 -5.40 -17.96 -2.48
C ARG A 88 -6.30 -18.97 -3.17
N CYS A 89 -6.31 -18.89 -4.50
CA CYS A 89 -6.94 -19.91 -5.33
C CYS A 89 -6.24 -21.25 -5.13
N ALA A 90 -6.99 -22.29 -4.73
CA ALA A 90 -6.46 -23.64 -4.55
C ALA A 90 -5.92 -24.28 -5.85
N LYS A 91 -6.33 -23.79 -7.02
CA LYS A 91 -5.92 -24.31 -8.32
C LYS A 91 -4.65 -23.64 -8.86
N CYS A 92 -4.58 -22.31 -8.82
CA CYS A 92 -3.50 -21.54 -9.48
C CYS A 92 -2.66 -20.67 -8.53
N GLY A 93 -2.96 -20.67 -7.22
CA GLY A 93 -2.20 -19.93 -6.20
C GLY A 93 -2.35 -18.40 -6.25
N SER A 94 -3.13 -17.85 -7.19
CA SER A 94 -3.41 -16.42 -7.27
C SER A 94 -4.06 -15.90 -6.00
N ALA A 95 -3.65 -14.73 -5.53
CA ALA A 95 -4.26 -14.08 -4.38
C ALA A 95 -5.70 -13.67 -4.71
N LEU A 96 -6.62 -13.91 -3.78
CA LEU A 96 -8.05 -13.60 -3.92
C LEU A 96 -8.47 -12.37 -3.11
N ILE A 97 -7.51 -11.71 -2.43
CA ILE A 97 -7.78 -10.63 -1.48
C ILE A 97 -8.56 -9.49 -2.15
N ASP A 98 -8.15 -9.03 -3.33
CA ASP A 98 -8.84 -7.94 -4.03
C ASP A 98 -10.25 -8.34 -4.48
N SER A 99 -10.46 -9.62 -4.81
CA SER A 99 -11.80 -10.14 -5.12
C SER A 99 -12.70 -10.19 -3.88
N ILE A 100 -12.15 -10.63 -2.74
CA ILE A 100 -12.86 -10.63 -1.45
C ILE A 100 -13.21 -9.20 -1.03
N ARG A 101 -12.26 -8.27 -1.16
CA ARG A 101 -12.49 -6.86 -0.85
C ARG A 101 -13.61 -6.27 -1.71
N ALA A 102 -13.58 -6.50 -3.03
CA ALA A 102 -14.66 -6.09 -3.93
C ALA A 102 -16.00 -6.68 -3.50
N HIS A 103 -16.04 -7.96 -3.12
CA HIS A 103 -17.24 -8.57 -2.57
C HIS A 103 -17.76 -7.83 -1.33
N LEU A 104 -16.91 -7.55 -0.35
CA LEU A 104 -17.33 -6.86 0.89
C LEU A 104 -17.87 -5.44 0.63
N HIS A 105 -17.41 -4.78 -0.42
CA HIS A 105 -17.89 -3.46 -0.82
C HIS A 105 -19.28 -3.50 -1.46
N ASP A 106 -19.58 -4.57 -2.19
CA ASP A 106 -20.79 -4.69 -3.01
C ASP A 106 -21.81 -5.71 -2.46
N CYS A 107 -21.48 -6.41 -1.37
CA CYS A 107 -22.32 -7.48 -0.83
C CYS A 107 -23.69 -6.96 -0.39
N GLY A 108 -24.74 -7.40 -1.09
CA GLY A 108 -26.12 -7.04 -0.79
C GLY A 108 -26.67 -7.68 0.49
N LEU A 109 -25.97 -8.67 1.04
CA LEU A 109 -26.32 -9.31 2.31
C LEU A 109 -25.76 -8.58 3.53
N LEU A 110 -24.85 -7.63 3.32
CA LEU A 110 -24.34 -6.79 4.41
C LEU A 110 -25.35 -5.72 4.80
N PRO A 111 -25.61 -5.53 6.11
CA PRO A 111 -26.36 -4.38 6.56
C PRO A 111 -25.68 -3.08 6.06
N PRO A 112 -26.44 -2.08 5.56
CA PRO A 112 -25.86 -0.89 4.94
C PRO A 112 -24.86 -0.14 5.84
N THR A 113 -25.10 -0.13 7.16
CA THR A 113 -24.21 0.49 8.15
C THR A 113 -22.88 -0.23 8.28
N ILE A 114 -22.88 -1.56 8.23
CA ILE A 114 -21.68 -2.40 8.27
C ILE A 114 -20.89 -2.25 6.98
N ARG A 115 -21.57 -2.32 5.82
CA ARG A 115 -20.94 -2.11 4.52
C ARG A 115 -20.27 -0.74 4.43
N ARG A 116 -20.94 0.33 4.90
CA ARG A 116 -20.35 1.68 4.98
C ARG A 116 -19.08 1.70 5.83
N ARG A 117 -19.07 1.04 6.99
CA ARG A 117 -17.89 0.99 7.86
C ARG A 117 -16.69 0.33 7.18
N VAL A 118 -16.92 -0.78 6.46
CA VAL A 118 -15.85 -1.46 5.69
C VAL A 118 -15.28 -0.53 4.61
N LEU A 119 -16.16 0.11 3.84
CA LEU A 119 -15.75 1.10 2.82
C LEU A 119 -14.91 2.22 3.41
N GLU A 120 -15.35 2.80 4.53
CA GLU A 120 -14.62 3.87 5.22
C GLU A 120 -13.26 3.40 5.75
N ALA A 121 -13.16 2.18 6.28
CA ALA A 121 -11.89 1.63 6.76
C ALA A 121 -10.88 1.45 5.62
N TYR A 122 -11.33 0.95 4.47
CA TYR A 122 -10.49 0.82 3.28
C TYR A 122 -10.09 2.19 2.73
N GLU A 123 -11.03 3.13 2.61
CA GLU A 123 -10.76 4.45 2.06
C GLU A 123 -9.79 5.27 2.94
N ARG A 124 -9.88 5.14 4.27
CA ARG A 124 -8.88 5.75 5.18
C ARG A 124 -7.46 5.27 4.88
N SER A 125 -7.29 3.99 4.57
CA SER A 125 -5.97 3.44 4.20
C SER A 125 -5.47 4.08 2.90
N ARG A 126 -6.34 4.19 1.88
CA ARG A 126 -5.99 4.83 0.60
C ARG A 126 -5.63 6.30 0.74
N ILE A 127 -6.43 7.04 1.51
CA ILE A 127 -6.17 8.46 1.81
C ILE A 127 -4.82 8.61 2.50
N LEU A 128 -4.51 7.77 3.50
CA LEU A 128 -3.22 7.80 4.19
C LEU A 128 -2.04 7.53 3.24
N VAL A 129 -2.14 6.54 2.36
CA VAL A 129 -1.11 6.25 1.36
C VAL A 129 -0.91 7.45 0.43
N LYS A 130 -2.00 8.00 -0.10
CA LYS A 130 -1.95 9.15 -1.00
C LYS A 130 -1.32 10.38 -0.33
N LEU A 131 -1.73 10.70 0.89
CA LEU A 131 -1.18 11.82 1.64
C LEU A 131 0.31 11.61 1.94
N ALA A 132 0.70 10.40 2.34
CA ALA A 132 2.10 10.08 2.58
C ALA A 132 2.94 10.25 1.31
N GLN A 133 2.44 9.80 0.16
CA GLN A 133 3.13 9.96 -1.12
C GLN A 133 3.30 11.44 -1.49
N GLN A 134 2.23 12.24 -1.36
CA GLN A 134 2.29 13.67 -1.61
C GLN A 134 3.29 14.41 -0.72
N LEU A 135 3.38 14.04 0.57
CA LEU A 135 4.35 14.60 1.50
C LEU A 135 5.79 14.20 1.11
N SER A 136 5.99 12.95 0.71
CA SER A 136 7.29 12.44 0.24
C SER A 136 7.76 13.19 -1.01
N ASP A 137 6.87 13.28 -2.02
CA ASP A 137 7.16 13.98 -3.28
C ASP A 137 7.50 15.47 -3.03
N GLY A 138 6.76 16.13 -2.13
CA GLY A 138 7.04 17.52 -1.75
C GLY A 138 8.38 17.69 -1.04
N ALA A 139 8.74 16.76 -0.15
CA ALA A 139 10.04 16.76 0.53
C ALA A 139 11.20 16.55 -0.46
N ASP A 140 11.05 15.64 -1.42
CA ASP A 140 12.04 15.37 -2.47
C ASP A 140 12.29 16.60 -3.35
N VAL A 141 11.23 17.33 -3.72
CA VAL A 141 11.34 18.58 -4.48
C VAL A 141 12.12 19.62 -3.67
N LEU A 142 11.76 19.83 -2.40
CA LEU A 142 12.43 20.79 -1.54
C LEU A 142 13.91 20.44 -1.33
N ALA A 143 14.25 19.17 -1.15
CA ALA A 143 15.63 18.72 -1.02
C ALA A 143 16.46 19.08 -2.27
N ARG A 144 15.92 18.81 -3.46
CA ARG A 144 16.57 19.16 -4.74
C ARG A 144 16.72 20.66 -4.93
N GLU A 145 15.72 21.45 -4.52
CA GLU A 145 15.83 22.92 -4.57
C GLU A 145 16.93 23.45 -3.66
N VAL A 146 17.06 22.91 -2.45
CA VAL A 146 18.14 23.26 -1.52
C VAL A 146 19.50 22.89 -2.11
N GLU A 147 19.64 21.67 -2.65
CA GLU A 147 20.87 21.22 -3.31
C GLU A 147 21.27 22.14 -4.47
N ALA A 148 20.31 22.49 -5.34
CA ALA A 148 20.54 23.38 -6.47
C ALA A 148 21.01 24.77 -6.01
N ARG A 149 20.41 25.34 -4.97
CA ARG A 149 20.82 26.64 -4.39
C ARG A 149 22.21 26.57 -3.76
N LEU A 150 22.53 25.48 -3.07
CA LEU A 150 23.86 25.26 -2.50
C LEU A 150 24.91 25.14 -3.60
N HIS A 151 24.62 24.42 -4.70
CA HIS A 151 25.52 24.31 -5.84
C HIS A 151 25.76 25.67 -6.50
N ALA A 152 24.71 26.45 -6.75
CA ALA A 152 24.82 27.78 -7.33
C ALA A 152 25.61 28.77 -6.46
N THR A 153 25.56 28.63 -5.13
CA THR A 153 26.36 29.45 -4.20
C THR A 153 27.83 29.01 -4.16
N ARG A 154 28.11 27.74 -4.45
CA ARG A 154 29.46 27.15 -4.47
C ARG A 154 30.18 27.33 -5.81
N GLU A 155 29.46 27.62 -6.89
CA GLU A 155 30.08 28.09 -8.12
C GLU A 155 30.60 29.52 -7.89
N PRO A 156 31.93 29.73 -7.79
CA PRO A 156 32.47 31.06 -7.55
C PRO A 156 32.05 31.98 -8.69
N HIS A 157 31.58 33.17 -8.32
CA HIS A 157 31.46 34.31 -9.22
C HIS A 157 32.77 34.39 -10.03
N ARG A 158 32.75 33.95 -11.30
CA ARG A 158 33.85 34.21 -12.23
C ARG A 158 33.82 35.71 -12.48
N VAL A 159 34.46 36.45 -11.57
CA VAL A 159 34.73 37.87 -11.72
C VAL A 159 35.61 38.01 -12.96
N ARG A 160 35.07 38.71 -13.94
CA ARG A 160 35.74 39.08 -15.19
C ARG A 160 36.67 40.25 -14.95
#